data_AF-A0A942GVE5-F1
#
_entry.id   AF-A0A942GVE5-F1
#
_cell.length_a   1.000
_cell.length_b   1.000
_cell.length_c   1.000
_cell.angle_alpha   90.00
_cell.angle_beta   90.00
_cell.angle_gamma   90.00
#
_symmetry.space_group_name_H-M   'P 1'
#
loop_
_entity.id
_entity.type
_entity.pdbx_description
1 polymer ?
#
loop_
_entity_poly.entity_id
_entity_poly.type
_entity_poly.pdbx_seq_one_letter_code
_entity_poly.pdbx_strand_id
1 'polypeptide(L)' 'MARKQLKIVRLLEPELCLECRFAHTADVQGPSGDYQRMVYCRRLDCDNWDMVNAEPAQDVRIDEEAA' A
#
# COMPACT_ATOMS: atom_id res chain seq x y z
N MET A 1 -0.13 20.54 -0.57
CA MET A 1 -0.55 19.11 -0.51
C MET A 1 0.04 18.51 0.74
N ALA A 2 -0.76 18.17 1.76
CA ALA A 2 -0.24 17.42 2.90
C ALA A 2 0.22 16.05 2.38
N ARG A 3 1.50 15.69 2.56
CA ARG A 3 1.99 14.34 2.23
C ARG A 3 1.16 13.36 3.04
N LYS A 4 0.32 12.55 2.39
CA LYS A 4 -0.41 11.47 3.05
C LYS A 4 0.65 10.54 3.66
N GLN A 5 0.63 10.36 4.98
CA GLN A 5 1.50 9.40 5.66
C GLN A 5 1.00 7.99 5.32
N LEU A 6 1.61 7.37 4.32
CA LEU A 6 1.31 6.00 3.95
C LEU A 6 2.02 5.03 4.89
N LYS A 7 1.38 3.90 5.14
CA LYS A 7 1.90 2.83 5.99
C LYS A 7 2.00 1.54 5.19
N ILE A 8 3.08 0.83 5.39
CA ILE A 8 3.29 -0.54 4.93
C ILE A 8 2.75 -1.44 6.04
N VAL A 9 1.81 -2.30 5.67
CA VAL A 9 1.09 -3.19 6.60
C VAL A 9 1.06 -4.60 6.03
N ARG A 10 0.86 -5.59 6.90
CA ARG A 10 0.54 -6.95 6.44
C ARG A 10 -0.95 -7.02 6.10
N LEU A 11 -1.30 -7.87 5.16
CA LEU A 11 -2.70 -8.18 4.83
C LEU A 11 -3.12 -9.41 5.60
N LEU A 12 -4.35 -9.42 6.12
CA LEU A 12 -4.94 -10.59 6.78
C LEU A 12 -5.29 -11.65 5.72
N GLU A 13 -5.93 -11.21 4.63
CA GLU A 13 -6.37 -12.02 3.49
C GLU A 13 -5.87 -11.39 2.18
N PRO A 14 -4.65 -11.73 1.71
CA PRO A 14 -4.05 -11.10 0.54
C PRO A 14 -4.87 -11.24 -0.75
N GLU A 15 -5.52 -12.39 -0.96
CA GLU A 15 -6.28 -12.70 -2.17
C GLU A 15 -7.45 -11.72 -2.39
N LEU A 16 -8.11 -11.29 -1.30
CA LEU A 16 -9.19 -10.30 -1.38
C LEU A 16 -8.71 -8.95 -1.92
N CYS A 17 -7.46 -8.60 -1.66
CA CYS A 17 -6.88 -7.36 -2.18
C CYS A 17 -6.51 -7.44 -3.65
N LEU A 18 -6.26 -8.62 -4.21
CA LEU A 18 -5.98 -8.78 -5.64
C LEU A 18 -7.23 -8.57 -6.51
N GLU A 19 -8.42 -8.85 -5.96
CA GLU A 19 -9.71 -8.65 -6.63
C GLU A 19 -10.39 -7.31 -6.26
N CYS A 20 -9.79 -6.54 -5.35
CA CYS A 20 -10.39 -5.32 -4.84
C CYS A 20 -10.19 -4.14 -5.80
N ARG A 21 -11.28 -3.53 -6.28
CA ARG A 21 -11.25 -2.33 -7.16
C ARG A 21 -10.52 -1.10 -6.60
N PHE A 22 -10.24 -1.09 -5.29
CA PHE A 22 -9.53 0.00 -4.61
C PHE A 22 -8.04 -0.28 -4.40
N ALA A 23 -7.61 -1.51 -4.68
CA ALA A 23 -6.24 -1.95 -4.58
C ALA A 23 -5.58 -1.89 -5.97
N HIS A 24 -4.37 -1.34 -6.00
CA HIS A 24 -3.53 -1.26 -7.19
C HIS A 24 -2.15 -1.82 -6.87
N THR A 25 -1.35 -2.09 -7.88
CA THR A 25 0.06 -2.40 -7.65
C THR A 25 0.87 -1.10 -7.70
N ALA A 26 1.86 -0.99 -6.81
CA ALA A 26 2.76 0.15 -6.75
C ALA A 26 4.15 -0.30 -6.30
N ASP A 27 5.19 0.44 -6.69
CA ASP A 27 6.52 0.30 -6.11
C ASP A 27 6.61 1.19 -4.86
N VAL A 28 6.87 0.58 -3.72
CA VAL A 28 6.90 1.25 -2.41
C VAL A 28 8.32 1.23 -1.86
N GLN A 29 8.81 2.40 -1.44
CA GLN A 29 10.09 2.51 -0.74
C GLN A 29 9.87 2.35 0.77
N GLY A 30 10.40 1.26 1.31
CA GLY A 30 10.38 0.97 2.75
C GLY A 30 11.50 1.68 3.52
N PRO A 31 11.61 1.41 4.83
CA PRO A 31 12.66 1.99 5.68
C PRO A 31 14.10 1.66 5.25
N SER A 32 14.30 0.52 4.56
CA SER A 32 15.61 0.12 4.03
C SER A 32 16.07 0.95 2.84
N GLY A 33 15.17 1.72 2.22
CA GLY A 33 15.46 2.52 1.02
C GLY A 33 15.29 1.76 -0.31
N ASP A 34 15.08 0.45 -0.28
CA ASP A 34 14.76 -0.34 -1.47
C ASP A 34 13.30 -0.16 -1.89
N TYR A 35 13.04 -0.25 -3.20
CA TYR A 35 11.68 -0.32 -3.73
C TYR A 35 11.22 -1.76 -3.85
N GLN A 36 10.02 -2.04 -3.35
CA GLN A 36 9.36 -3.34 -3.48
C GLN A 36 8.00 -3.18 -4.14
N ARG A 37 7.65 -4.10 -5.03
CA ARG A 37 6.32 -4.15 -5.65
C ARG A 37 5.30 -4.68 -4.64
N MET A 38 4.31 -3.86 -4.31
CA MET A 38 3.32 -4.12 -3.26
C MET A 38 1.91 -3.73 -3.69
N VAL A 39 0.92 -4.23 -2.94
CA VAL A 39 -0.46 -3.76 -3.06
C VAL A 39 -0.62 -2.41 -2.38
N TYR A 40 -1.04 -1.41 -3.15
CA TYR A 40 -1.43 -0.09 -2.71
C TYR A 40 -2.96 0.00 -2.52
N CYS A 41 -3.40 -0.02 -1.26
CA CYS A 41 -4.82 0.14 -0.92
C CYS A 41 -5.18 1.62 -0.75
N ARG A 42 -6.24 2.08 -1.43
CA ARG A 42 -6.74 3.47 -1.35
C ARG A 42 -7.90 3.69 -0.38
N ARG A 43 -8.43 2.62 0.21
CA ARG A 43 -9.44 2.76 1.28
C ARG A 43 -8.82 3.46 2.49
N LEU A 44 -9.65 4.06 3.33
CA LEU A 44 -9.22 4.64 4.62
C LEU A 44 -9.75 3.82 5.81
N ASP A 45 -10.65 2.88 5.52
CA ASP A 45 -11.48 2.10 6.44
C ASP A 45 -11.38 0.59 6.13
N CYS A 46 -10.28 0.15 5.51
CA CYS A 46 -10.10 -1.27 5.20
C CYS A 46 -9.81 -2.03 6.49
N ASP A 47 -10.57 -3.09 6.73
CA ASP A 47 -10.41 -4.03 7.83
C ASP A 47 -9.39 -5.14 7.53
N ASN A 48 -8.99 -5.30 6.27
CA ASN A 48 -8.01 -6.32 5.85
C ASN A 48 -6.54 -5.96 6.19
N TRP A 49 -6.30 -4.91 6.96
CA TRP A 49 -4.95 -4.48 7.34
C TRP A 49 -4.60 -4.95 8.74
N ASP A 50 -3.45 -5.61 8.88
CA ASP A 50 -2.81 -5.83 10.16
C ASP A 50 -1.92 -4.63 10.51
N MET A 51 -2.40 -3.82 11.44
CA MET A 51 -1.73 -2.59 11.89
C MET A 51 -0.70 -2.81 13.00
N VAL A 52 -0.53 -4.05 13.50
CA VAL A 52 0.33 -4.34 14.67
C VAL A 52 1.79 -3.95 14.41
N ASN A 53 2.28 -4.18 13.19
CA ASN A 53 3.67 -3.89 12.79
C ASN A 53 3.73 -2.91 11.62
N ALA A 54 2.85 -1.90 11.62
CA ALA A 54 2.80 -0.94 10.53
C ALA A 54 4.08 -0.10 10.46
N GLU A 55 4.73 -0.10 9.29
CA GLU A 55 5.95 0.66 9.03
C GLU A 55 5.65 1.89 8.17
N PRO A 56 6.39 2.99 8.29
CA PRO A 56 6.21 4.14 7.41
C PRO A 56 6.71 3.84 5.99
N ALA A 57 5.89 4.16 4.98
CA ALA A 57 6.38 4.25 3.61
C ALA A 57 7.11 5.58 3.40
N GLN A 58 8.30 5.53 2.80
CA GLN A 58 9.09 6.73 2.50
C GLN A 58 8.69 7.36 1.17
N ASP A 59 8.41 6.52 0.17
CA ASP A 59 7.97 6.93 -1.17
C ASP A 59 7.04 5.86 -1.78
N VAL A 60 6.16 6.26 -2.68
CA VAL A 60 5.26 5.36 -3.41
C VAL A 60 5.15 5.81 -4.86
N ARG A 61 5.45 4.90 -5.79
CA ARG A 61 5.27 5.07 -7.22
C ARG A 61 4.12 4.19 -7.66
N ILE A 62 2.98 4.82 -7.90
CA ILE A 62 1.80 4.12 -8.39
C ILE A 62 2.02 3.92 -9.89
N ASP A 63 1.81 2.69 -10.36
CA ASP A 63 1.71 2.43 -11.79
C ASP A 63 0.43 3.11 -12.29
N GLU A 64 0.50 4.39 -12.63
CA GLU A 64 -0.57 5.10 -13.33
C GLU A 64 -0.62 4.57 -14.77
N GLU A 65 -1.23 3.40 -14.94
CA GLU A 65 -1.84 3.09 -16.23
C GLU A 65 -3.10 3.96 -16.33
N ALA A 66 -3.00 4.94 -17.23
CA ALA A 66 -3.98 5.98 -17.48
C ALA A 66 -5.42 5.47 -17.47
N ALA A 67 -6.27 6.13 -16.69
CA ALA A 67 -7.73 6.05 -16.81
C ALA A 67 -8.27 7.45 -17.08
#